data_AF-A0ABD2U5H2-F1
#
_entry.id   AF-A0ABD2U5H2-F1
#
_cell.length_a   1.000
_cell.length_b   1.000
_cell.length_c   1.000
_cell.angle_alpha   90.00
_cell.angle_beta   90.00
_cell.angle_gamma   90.00
#
_symmetry.space_group_name_H-M   'P 1'
#
loop_
_entity.id
_entity.type
_entity.pdbx_description
1 polymer ?
#
loop_
_entity_poly.entity_id
_entity_poly.type
_entity_poly.pdbx_seq_one_letter_code
_entity_poly.pdbx_strand_id
1 'polypeptide(L)'
;LVLFQQSTISDLWSPEGWNFIFRRRLNDWEIMRVADFFNTVDTFNGLQTGEDVLWWTGDARGVFKVNKAYKMMDHTIQHGTTWPWKQIWKSKIPHKVSCFVWLMAKEAVLTQDNVMKRGITLCSRCFLCGETAETVNHLFLHCKYTQQIWSIFLNRKGISWTMPRKVTEVLMSWEEEGVHAKDRSRWRIIPSAIWWAIWKERNSRCFESIVNNVQKVKLSCILFLVFWCNQLYSNDTTSIIDVLDSI
;
A
#
# COMPACT_ATOMS: atom_id res chain seq x y z
N LEU A 1 -16.64 19.70 31.19
CA LEU A 1 -15.91 20.84 31.77
C LEU A 1 -16.86 22.05 31.89
N VAL A 2 -16.90 22.79 33.02
CA VAL A 2 -17.08 24.27 32.88
C VAL A 2 -15.68 24.76 32.53
N LEU A 3 -15.32 24.69 31.26
CA LEU A 3 -14.72 25.89 30.74
C LEU A 3 -15.96 26.76 30.56
N PHE A 4 -16.01 27.99 31.07
CA PHE A 4 -16.92 28.90 30.38
C PHE A 4 -16.45 28.81 28.93
N GLN A 5 -17.34 28.62 27.97
CA GLN A 5 -16.92 28.30 26.60
C GLN A 5 -15.99 29.39 26.01
N GLN A 6 -15.89 30.52 26.70
CA GLN A 6 -15.08 31.70 26.44
C GLN A 6 -13.95 31.93 27.48
N SER A 7 -13.73 31.04 28.45
CA SER A 7 -12.61 31.13 29.40
C SER A 7 -11.29 30.96 28.66
N THR A 8 -10.36 31.86 28.92
CA THR A 8 -8.98 31.79 28.42
C THR A 8 -8.11 30.99 29.39
N ILE A 9 -6.92 30.58 28.94
CA ILE A 9 -5.92 29.96 29.83
C ILE A 9 -5.53 30.92 30.96
N SER A 10 -5.50 32.24 30.68
CA SER A 10 -5.22 33.26 31.69
C SER A 10 -6.26 33.31 32.81
N ASP A 11 -7.50 32.90 32.57
CA ASP A 11 -8.54 32.89 33.59
C ASP A 11 -8.46 31.65 34.51
N LEU A 12 -7.76 30.61 34.06
CA LEU A 12 -7.78 29.27 34.66
C LEU A 12 -6.44 28.86 35.26
N TRP A 13 -5.37 29.59 34.98
CA TRP A 13 -4.02 29.30 35.46
C TRP A 13 -3.50 30.41 36.37
N SER A 14 -2.89 29.99 37.48
CA SER A 14 -2.23 30.85 38.46
C SER A 14 -0.86 30.24 38.83
N PRO A 15 0.08 31.00 39.41
CA PRO A 15 1.32 30.45 39.94
C PRO A 15 1.12 29.30 40.95
N GLU A 16 -0.04 29.26 41.61
CA GLU A 16 -0.43 28.23 42.57
C GLU A 16 -1.03 26.98 41.89
N GLY A 17 -1.30 27.03 40.57
CA GLY A 17 -1.75 25.91 39.76
C GLY A 17 -2.99 26.20 38.90
N TRP A 18 -3.55 25.12 38.35
CA TRP A 18 -4.74 25.15 37.51
C TRP A 18 -6.04 25.12 38.32
N ASN A 19 -6.98 25.99 37.99
CA ASN A 19 -8.29 26.07 38.63
C ASN A 19 -9.40 25.54 37.71
N PHE A 20 -9.61 24.22 37.70
CA PHE A 20 -10.69 23.59 36.93
C PHE A 20 -11.91 23.26 37.78
N ILE A 21 -13.09 23.70 37.33
CA ILE A 21 -14.37 23.38 37.97
C ILE A 21 -15.21 22.49 37.04
N PHE A 22 -15.55 21.29 37.50
CA PHE A 22 -16.42 20.37 36.77
C PHE A 22 -17.90 20.68 37.05
N ARG A 23 -18.72 20.82 36.00
CA ARG A 23 -20.19 21.07 36.09
C ARG A 23 -20.94 20.00 36.88
N ARG A 24 -20.42 18.77 36.84
CA ARG A 24 -21.04 17.57 37.40
C ARG A 24 -19.94 16.60 37.83
N ARG A 25 -20.34 15.60 38.60
CA ARG A 25 -19.48 14.44 38.89
C ARG A 25 -19.10 13.73 37.58
N LEU A 26 -17.87 13.24 37.54
CA LEU A 26 -17.35 12.45 36.43
C LEU A 26 -17.94 11.05 36.49
N ASN A 27 -18.23 10.48 35.32
CA ASN A 27 -18.52 9.05 35.22
C ASN A 27 -17.21 8.27 35.07
N ASP A 28 -17.22 6.98 35.41
CA ASP A 28 -16.02 6.13 35.40
C ASP A 28 -15.33 6.09 34.03
N TRP A 29 -16.10 6.07 32.93
CA TRP A 29 -15.54 6.06 31.56
C TRP A 29 -14.91 7.39 31.14
N GLU A 30 -15.11 8.47 31.90
CA GLU A 30 -14.53 9.79 31.62
C GLU A 30 -13.20 10.00 32.36
N ILE A 31 -12.91 9.20 33.38
CA ILE A 31 -11.73 9.35 34.23
C ILE A 31 -10.44 9.34 33.40
N MET A 32 -10.34 8.44 32.41
CA MET A 32 -9.13 8.36 31.58
C MET A 32 -8.92 9.58 30.69
N ARG A 33 -9.99 10.10 30.10
CA ARG A 33 -9.91 11.34 29.30
C ARG A 33 -9.54 12.55 30.15
N VAL A 34 -10.01 12.58 31.39
CA VAL A 34 -9.67 13.65 32.34
C VAL A 34 -8.22 13.52 32.81
N ALA A 35 -7.74 12.30 33.05
CA ALA A 35 -6.33 12.06 33.36
C ALA A 35 -5.41 12.50 32.20
N ASP A 36 -5.76 12.15 30.95
CA ASP A 36 -5.02 12.60 29.76
C ASP A 36 -5.05 14.13 29.61
N PHE A 37 -6.18 14.75 29.96
CA PHE A 37 -6.31 16.21 29.98
C PHE A 37 -5.36 16.83 31.01
N PHE A 38 -5.34 16.34 32.25
CA PHE A 38 -4.41 16.81 33.30
C PHE A 38 -2.95 16.63 32.88
N ASN A 39 -2.58 15.47 32.33
CA ASN A 39 -1.25 15.24 31.77
C ASN A 39 -0.89 16.26 30.68
N THR A 40 -1.86 16.67 29.86
CA THR A 40 -1.65 17.67 28.81
C THR A 40 -1.41 19.06 29.40
N VAL A 41 -2.22 19.49 30.35
CA VAL A 41 -2.08 20.83 30.96
C VAL A 41 -0.88 20.93 31.90
N ASP A 42 -0.39 19.84 32.46
CA ASP A 42 0.85 19.81 33.24
C ASP A 42 2.10 20.09 32.39
N THR A 43 2.02 19.93 31.06
CA THR A 43 3.12 20.33 30.17
C THR A 43 3.24 21.84 29.95
N PHE A 44 2.26 22.62 30.45
CA PHE A 44 2.22 24.06 30.31
C PHE A 44 3.21 24.75 31.25
N ASN A 45 4.11 25.57 30.68
CA ASN A 45 5.18 26.23 31.42
C ASN A 45 4.85 27.68 31.83
N GLY A 46 3.57 28.06 31.82
CA GLY A 46 3.11 29.39 32.20
C GLY A 46 2.84 30.34 31.04
N LEU A 47 2.30 31.51 31.37
CA LEU A 47 1.94 32.56 30.42
C LEU A 47 3.15 33.46 30.12
N GLN A 48 3.22 33.91 28.87
CA GLN A 48 4.20 34.91 28.42
C GLN A 48 3.48 36.21 28.08
N THR A 49 4.15 37.34 28.29
CA THR A 49 3.63 38.65 27.90
C THR A 49 3.80 38.84 26.39
N GLY A 50 2.71 38.98 25.65
CA GLY A 50 2.74 39.19 24.19
C GLY A 50 1.43 38.82 23.51
N GLU A 51 1.41 38.91 22.18
CA GLU A 51 0.31 38.36 21.36
C GLU A 51 0.41 36.83 21.29
N ASP A 52 -0.75 36.17 21.22
CA ASP A 52 -0.83 34.71 21.08
C ASP A 52 -0.23 34.26 19.74
N VAL A 53 0.62 33.23 19.78
CA VAL A 53 1.25 32.65 18.59
C VAL A 53 0.82 31.19 18.44
N LEU A 54 0.51 30.79 17.20
CA LEU A 54 0.27 29.40 16.88
C LEU A 54 1.55 28.58 17.10
N TRP A 55 1.51 27.67 18.07
CA TRP A 55 2.62 26.79 18.40
C TRP A 55 2.30 25.34 18.03
N TRP A 56 3.09 24.76 17.13
CA TRP A 56 2.94 23.37 16.73
C TRP A 56 3.78 22.43 17.61
N THR A 57 3.12 21.52 18.33
CA THR A 57 3.75 20.58 19.27
C THR A 57 4.68 19.56 18.61
N GLY A 58 4.59 19.34 17.29
CA GLY A 58 5.45 18.42 16.55
C GLY A 58 6.84 18.97 16.18
N ASP A 59 7.17 20.20 16.57
CA ASP A 59 8.50 20.80 16.43
C ASP A 59 8.90 21.52 17.72
N ALA A 60 10.14 21.32 18.18
CA ALA A 60 10.65 21.97 19.39
C ALA A 60 10.69 23.52 19.30
N ARG A 61 10.60 24.09 18.10
CA ARG A 61 10.52 25.54 17.86
C ARG A 61 9.10 26.00 17.53
N GLY A 62 8.10 25.13 17.65
CA GLY A 62 6.70 25.48 17.38
C GLY A 62 6.34 25.66 15.92
N VAL A 63 7.26 25.45 14.98
CA VAL A 63 7.04 25.73 13.57
C VAL A 63 6.36 24.55 12.88
N PHE A 64 5.13 24.77 12.42
CA PHE A 64 4.41 23.78 11.64
C PHE A 64 5.16 23.45 10.34
N LYS A 65 5.45 22.17 10.12
CA LYS A 65 6.00 21.67 8.86
C LYS A 65 5.20 20.47 8.39
N VAL A 66 4.70 20.57 7.16
CA VAL A 66 3.90 19.51 6.51
C VAL A 66 4.61 18.15 6.58
N ASN A 67 5.91 18.08 6.28
CA ASN A 67 6.65 16.81 6.32
C ASN A 67 6.70 16.17 7.72
N LYS A 68 6.79 16.98 8.78
CA LYS A 68 6.83 16.50 10.16
C LYS A 68 5.43 16.11 10.64
N ALA A 69 4.39 16.86 10.22
CA ALA A 69 3.00 16.51 10.48
C ALA A 69 2.65 15.14 9.87
N TYR A 70 3.02 14.90 8.60
CA TYR A 70 2.85 13.58 7.97
C TYR A 70 3.61 12.49 8.71
N LYS A 71 4.87 12.72 9.12
CA LYS A 71 5.63 11.73 9.90
C LYS A 71 4.97 11.41 11.24
N MET A 72 4.42 12.42 11.92
CA MET A 72 3.72 12.22 13.19
C MET A 72 2.44 11.40 13.00
N MET A 73 1.67 11.68 11.94
CA MET A 73 0.51 10.87 11.57
C MET A 73 0.92 9.43 11.19
N ASP A 74 2.04 9.28 10.47
CA ASP A 74 2.55 7.98 10.04
C ASP A 74 3.00 7.13 11.24
N HIS A 75 3.62 7.72 12.27
CA HIS A 75 3.93 7.04 13.53
C HIS A 75 2.68 6.58 14.30
N THR A 76 1.58 7.33 14.24
CA THR A 76 0.28 6.88 14.80
C THR A 76 -0.31 5.72 13.98
N ILE A 77 0.02 5.63 12.69
CA ILE A 77 -0.41 4.57 11.76
C ILE A 77 0.53 3.34 11.81
N GLN A 78 1.71 3.44 12.43
CA GLN A 78 2.74 2.38 12.47
C GLN A 78 2.37 1.10 13.26
N HIS A 79 1.16 0.99 13.81
CA HIS A 79 0.68 -0.25 14.41
C HIS A 79 0.20 -1.32 13.39
N GLY A 80 0.47 -1.18 12.10
CA GLY A 80 0.16 -2.26 11.15
C GLY A 80 0.83 -2.15 9.79
N THR A 81 1.79 -3.04 9.51
CA THR A 81 2.31 -3.44 8.17
C THR A 81 2.76 -2.33 7.21
N THR A 82 4.05 -2.31 6.89
CA THR A 82 4.66 -1.46 5.85
C THR A 82 3.92 -1.58 4.52
N TRP A 83 3.30 -0.50 4.02
CA TRP A 83 2.62 -0.50 2.72
C TRP A 83 3.63 -0.62 1.55
N PRO A 84 3.39 -1.47 0.52
CA PRO A 84 4.35 -1.77 -0.56
C PRO A 84 4.46 -0.66 -1.64
N TRP A 85 4.58 0.60 -1.23
CA TRP A 85 4.58 1.74 -2.14
C TRP A 85 5.72 1.72 -3.17
N LYS A 86 6.87 1.13 -2.84
CA LYS A 86 8.04 1.06 -3.75
C LYS A 86 7.72 0.22 -4.99
N GLN A 87 7.13 -0.95 -4.81
CA GLN A 87 6.75 -1.79 -5.97
C GLN A 87 5.64 -1.14 -6.80
N ILE A 88 4.72 -0.43 -6.16
CA ILE A 88 3.60 0.21 -6.87
C ILE A 88 4.08 1.43 -7.69
N TRP A 89 4.85 2.32 -7.06
CA TRP A 89 5.13 3.65 -7.61
C TRP A 89 6.58 3.87 -8.05
N LYS A 90 7.55 3.10 -7.55
CA LYS A 90 8.95 3.17 -8.03
C LYS A 90 9.25 2.18 -9.16
N SER A 91 8.35 1.23 -9.45
CA SER A 91 8.51 0.36 -10.60
C SER A 91 8.36 1.15 -11.90
N LYS A 92 9.23 0.87 -12.86
CA LYS A 92 9.35 1.64 -14.10
C LYS A 92 8.48 1.00 -15.18
N ILE A 93 7.18 1.19 -14.99
CA ILE A 93 6.12 0.62 -15.80
C ILE A 93 5.15 1.73 -16.21
N PRO A 94 4.30 1.52 -17.24
CA PRO A 94 3.29 2.50 -17.60
C PRO A 94 2.38 2.81 -16.42
N HIS A 95 2.04 4.09 -16.22
CA HIS A 95 1.25 4.55 -15.07
C HIS A 95 -0.08 3.79 -14.91
N LYS A 96 -0.73 3.41 -16.02
CA LYS A 96 -1.95 2.58 -16.00
C LYS A 96 -1.74 1.22 -15.31
N VAL A 97 -0.55 0.63 -15.45
CA VAL A 97 -0.18 -0.65 -14.82
C VAL A 97 0.14 -0.42 -13.35
N SER A 98 0.81 0.67 -12.98
CA SER A 98 0.99 1.06 -11.56
C SER A 98 -0.35 1.24 -10.84
N CYS A 99 -1.31 1.94 -11.45
CA CYS A 99 -2.67 2.06 -10.89
C CYS A 99 -3.35 0.70 -10.75
N PHE A 100 -3.17 -0.20 -11.73
CA PHE A 100 -3.69 -1.56 -11.66
C PHE A 100 -3.07 -2.36 -10.50
N VAL A 101 -1.74 -2.28 -10.30
CA VAL A 101 -1.05 -2.92 -9.17
C VAL A 101 -1.51 -2.34 -7.83
N TRP A 102 -1.71 -1.02 -7.76
CA TRP A 102 -2.31 -0.36 -6.59
C TRP A 102 -3.70 -0.90 -6.27
N LEU A 103 -4.57 -1.07 -7.28
CA LEU A 103 -5.89 -1.67 -7.11
C LEU A 103 -5.80 -3.14 -6.65
N MET A 104 -4.83 -3.92 -7.14
CA MET A 104 -4.61 -5.29 -6.66
C MET A 104 -4.18 -5.30 -5.19
N ALA A 105 -3.26 -4.42 -4.80
CA ALA A 105 -2.82 -4.28 -3.41
C ALA A 105 -3.98 -3.86 -2.47
N LYS A 106 -4.98 -3.16 -3.00
CA LYS A 106 -6.22 -2.81 -2.28
C LYS A 106 -7.32 -3.87 -2.41
N GLU A 107 -7.04 -5.02 -3.04
CA GLU A 107 -8.01 -6.06 -3.38
C GLU A 107 -9.28 -5.51 -4.06
N ALA A 108 -9.13 -4.50 -4.92
CA ALA A 108 -10.23 -3.71 -5.50
C ALA A 108 -10.37 -3.85 -7.03
N VAL A 109 -9.58 -4.71 -7.67
CA VAL A 109 -9.69 -5.04 -9.11
C VAL A 109 -11.05 -5.71 -9.40
N LEU A 110 -11.57 -5.57 -10.62
CA LEU A 110 -12.88 -6.09 -11.06
C LEU A 110 -12.90 -7.63 -11.26
N THR A 111 -12.43 -8.38 -10.26
CA THR A 111 -12.68 -9.81 -10.11
C THR A 111 -14.14 -10.08 -9.76
N GLN A 112 -14.61 -11.29 -10.05
CA GLN A 112 -16.02 -11.65 -9.82
C GLN A 112 -16.45 -11.48 -8.35
N ASP A 113 -15.60 -11.80 -7.37
CA ASP A 113 -15.90 -11.56 -5.95
C ASP A 113 -16.16 -10.08 -5.64
N ASN A 114 -15.39 -9.17 -6.26
CA ASN A 114 -15.56 -7.73 -6.08
C ASN A 114 -16.78 -7.18 -6.81
N VAL A 115 -17.16 -7.80 -7.93
CA VAL A 115 -18.43 -7.51 -8.61
C VAL A 115 -19.61 -7.96 -7.74
N MET A 116 -19.53 -9.13 -7.11
CA MET A 116 -20.55 -9.63 -6.17
C MET A 116 -20.71 -8.74 -4.94
N LYS A 117 -19.60 -8.24 -4.36
CA LYS A 117 -19.62 -7.28 -3.24
C LYS A 117 -20.37 -5.99 -3.58
N ARG A 118 -20.56 -5.67 -4.87
CA ARG A 118 -21.33 -4.50 -5.35
C ARG A 118 -22.80 -4.82 -5.64
N GLY A 119 -23.30 -5.99 -5.22
CA GLY A 119 -24.70 -6.38 -5.34
C GLY A 119 -25.08 -7.10 -6.65
N ILE A 120 -24.11 -7.44 -7.50
CA ILE A 120 -24.36 -8.18 -8.74
C ILE A 120 -24.32 -9.69 -8.46
N THR A 121 -25.42 -10.39 -8.74
CA THR A 121 -25.51 -11.84 -8.54
C THR A 121 -24.88 -12.58 -9.73
N LEU A 122 -23.89 -13.44 -9.46
CA LEU A 122 -23.20 -14.25 -10.46
C LEU A 122 -22.68 -15.55 -9.85
N CYS A 123 -22.45 -16.56 -10.67
CA CYS A 123 -21.77 -17.79 -10.26
C CYS A 123 -20.25 -17.59 -10.41
N SER A 124 -19.54 -17.41 -9.29
CA SER A 124 -18.11 -17.12 -9.32
C SER A 124 -17.30 -18.37 -9.69
N ARG A 125 -16.61 -18.30 -10.83
CA ARG A 125 -15.60 -19.26 -11.29
C ARG A 125 -14.49 -18.51 -12.02
N CYS A 126 -13.25 -18.77 -11.63
CA CYS A 126 -12.07 -18.20 -12.25
C CYS A 126 -12.03 -18.50 -13.74
N PHE A 127 -11.99 -17.45 -14.58
CA PHE A 127 -11.93 -17.57 -16.05
C PHE A 127 -10.65 -18.25 -16.56
N LEU A 128 -9.64 -18.41 -15.71
CA LEU A 128 -8.38 -19.06 -16.10
C LEU A 128 -8.38 -20.56 -15.82
N CYS A 129 -8.73 -20.99 -14.60
CA CYS A 129 -8.70 -22.41 -14.22
C CYS A 129 -10.06 -23.12 -14.29
N GLY A 130 -11.17 -22.38 -14.21
CA GLY A 130 -12.52 -22.93 -14.18
C GLY A 130 -12.92 -23.68 -12.90
N GLU A 131 -12.02 -23.80 -11.92
CA GLU A 131 -12.19 -24.75 -10.80
C GLU A 131 -12.58 -24.10 -9.47
N THR A 132 -12.12 -22.87 -9.21
CA THR A 132 -12.38 -22.18 -7.94
C THR A 132 -12.97 -20.80 -8.16
N ALA A 133 -13.57 -20.22 -7.12
CA ALA A 133 -14.12 -18.87 -7.16
C ALA A 133 -13.04 -17.84 -7.51
N GLU A 134 -13.37 -16.89 -8.38
CA GLU A 134 -12.42 -15.85 -8.78
C GLU A 134 -12.31 -14.79 -7.68
N THR A 135 -11.15 -14.75 -7.03
CA THR A 135 -10.73 -13.68 -6.11
C THR A 135 -9.44 -13.07 -6.63
N VAL A 136 -9.06 -11.88 -6.15
CA VAL A 136 -7.77 -11.25 -6.52
C VAL A 136 -6.60 -12.18 -6.24
N ASN A 137 -6.51 -12.73 -5.01
CA ASN A 137 -5.40 -13.59 -4.62
C ASN A 137 -5.39 -14.93 -5.37
N HIS A 138 -6.56 -15.53 -5.63
CA HIS A 138 -6.62 -16.73 -6.47
C HIS A 138 -6.17 -16.41 -7.90
N LEU A 139 -6.78 -15.41 -8.55
CA LEU A 139 -6.53 -15.08 -9.94
C LEU A 139 -5.04 -14.77 -10.20
N PHE A 140 -4.41 -13.99 -9.33
CA PHE A 140 -3.06 -13.46 -9.55
C PHE A 140 -1.92 -14.24 -8.88
N LEU A 141 -2.22 -15.16 -7.95
CA LEU A 141 -1.20 -15.93 -7.23
C LEU A 141 -1.46 -17.44 -7.27
N HIS A 142 -2.63 -17.88 -6.83
CA HIS A 142 -2.88 -19.29 -6.50
C HIS A 142 -3.54 -20.12 -7.62
N CYS A 143 -3.98 -19.48 -8.70
CA CYS A 143 -4.54 -20.16 -9.86
C CYS A 143 -3.47 -21.01 -10.54
N LYS A 144 -3.76 -22.29 -10.81
CA LYS A 144 -2.85 -23.22 -11.50
C LYS A 144 -2.34 -22.69 -12.84
N TYR A 145 -3.17 -21.93 -13.56
CA TYR A 145 -2.76 -21.28 -14.81
C TYR A 145 -1.74 -20.18 -14.53
N THR A 146 -2.00 -19.34 -13.53
CA THR A 146 -1.13 -18.26 -13.09
C THR A 146 0.20 -18.76 -12.54
N GLN A 147 0.22 -19.85 -11.79
CA GLN A 147 1.45 -20.49 -11.31
C GLN A 147 2.38 -20.90 -12.46
N GLN A 148 1.83 -21.37 -13.59
CA GLN A 148 2.63 -21.67 -14.79
C GLN A 148 3.26 -20.42 -15.43
N ILE A 149 2.66 -19.24 -15.25
CA ILE A 149 3.23 -17.98 -15.74
C ILE A 149 4.33 -17.50 -14.79
N TRP A 150 4.11 -17.59 -13.48
CA TRP A 150 5.14 -17.30 -12.47
C TRP A 150 6.39 -18.19 -12.63
N SER A 151 6.21 -19.45 -13.03
CA SER A 151 7.31 -20.40 -13.20
C SER A 151 8.35 -19.99 -14.25
N ILE A 152 8.06 -19.04 -15.16
CA ILE A 152 9.05 -18.49 -16.11
C ILE A 152 10.22 -17.85 -15.35
N PHE A 153 9.93 -17.20 -14.22
CA PHE A 153 10.89 -16.45 -13.43
C PHE A 153 11.34 -17.25 -12.20
N LEU A 154 10.41 -17.94 -11.53
CA LEU A 154 10.72 -18.65 -10.28
C LEU A 154 11.59 -19.90 -10.49
N ASN A 155 11.56 -20.54 -11.66
CA ASN A 155 12.37 -21.74 -11.92
C ASN A 155 13.84 -21.43 -12.27
N ARG A 156 14.28 -20.18 -12.14
CA ARG A 156 15.65 -19.77 -12.43
C ARG A 156 16.58 -20.13 -11.29
N LYS A 157 17.82 -20.46 -11.62
CA LYS A 157 18.85 -20.77 -10.62
C LYS A 157 19.01 -19.58 -9.66
N GLY A 158 18.85 -19.83 -8.36
CA GLY A 158 19.08 -18.83 -7.30
C GLY A 158 17.81 -18.24 -6.68
N ILE A 159 16.61 -18.50 -7.21
CA ILE A 159 15.35 -17.99 -6.64
C ILE A 159 14.63 -19.12 -5.89
N SER A 160 14.64 -19.07 -4.56
CA SER A 160 13.81 -19.94 -3.71
C SER A 160 12.58 -19.16 -3.25
N TRP A 161 11.46 -19.33 -3.96
CA TRP A 161 10.26 -18.53 -3.71
C TRP A 161 9.07 -19.39 -3.27
N THR A 162 8.49 -19.03 -2.12
CA THR A 162 7.20 -19.56 -1.68
C THR A 162 6.14 -18.50 -1.88
N MET A 163 5.08 -18.81 -2.63
CA MET A 163 4.06 -17.82 -2.98
C MET A 163 3.27 -17.38 -1.72
N PRO A 164 3.29 -16.08 -1.34
CA PRO A 164 2.51 -15.58 -0.22
C PRO A 164 1.00 -15.67 -0.44
N ARG A 165 0.23 -15.47 0.63
CA ARG A 165 -1.23 -15.58 0.57
C ARG A 165 -1.85 -14.40 -0.17
N LYS A 166 -1.34 -13.19 0.07
CA LYS A 166 -1.90 -11.93 -0.47
C LYS A 166 -0.97 -11.25 -1.48
N VAL A 167 -1.56 -10.51 -2.40
CA VAL A 167 -0.80 -9.67 -3.36
C VAL A 167 0.09 -8.65 -2.63
N THR A 168 -0.40 -8.05 -1.55
CA THR A 168 0.40 -7.11 -0.74
C THR A 168 1.64 -7.76 -0.17
N GLU A 169 1.52 -9.00 0.32
CA GLU A 169 2.65 -9.78 0.85
C GLU A 169 3.67 -10.07 -0.23
N VAL A 170 3.21 -10.44 -1.44
CA VAL A 170 4.10 -10.62 -2.61
C VAL A 170 4.86 -9.35 -2.91
N LEU A 171 4.19 -8.19 -2.96
CA LEU A 171 4.87 -6.92 -3.23
C LEU A 171 5.93 -6.59 -2.15
N MET A 172 5.64 -6.90 -0.89
CA MET A 172 6.59 -6.66 0.21
C MET A 172 7.79 -7.59 0.12
N SER A 173 7.56 -8.91 0.10
CA SER A 173 8.64 -9.90 0.05
C SER A 173 9.45 -9.82 -1.25
N TRP A 174 8.83 -9.42 -2.36
CA TRP A 174 9.53 -9.26 -3.64
C TRP A 174 10.45 -8.04 -3.61
N GLU A 175 10.06 -6.97 -2.91
CA GLU A 175 10.93 -5.79 -2.71
C GLU A 175 12.13 -6.08 -1.81
N GLU A 176 11.95 -6.99 -0.85
CA GLU A 176 13.00 -7.49 0.06
C GLU A 176 13.98 -8.39 -0.70
N GLU A 177 13.48 -9.39 -1.43
CA GLU A 177 14.30 -10.31 -2.22
C GLU A 177 15.11 -9.57 -3.30
N GLY A 178 14.54 -8.51 -3.86
CA GLY A 178 15.19 -7.67 -4.87
C GLY A 178 16.46 -6.94 -4.42
N VAL A 179 16.85 -7.03 -3.14
CA VAL A 179 18.16 -6.57 -2.65
C VAL A 179 19.30 -7.43 -3.22
N HIS A 180 19.03 -8.69 -3.54
CA HIS A 180 20.02 -9.62 -4.09
C HIS A 180 20.09 -9.60 -5.63
N ALA A 181 19.15 -8.92 -6.29
CA ALA A 181 19.11 -8.81 -7.74
C ALA A 181 20.24 -7.90 -8.26
N LYS A 182 20.86 -8.28 -9.40
CA LYS A 182 21.86 -7.45 -10.09
C LYS A 182 21.29 -6.10 -10.49
N ASP A 183 20.06 -6.11 -11.02
CA ASP A 183 19.31 -4.90 -11.35
C ASP A 183 17.96 -4.88 -10.63
N ARG A 184 17.94 -4.17 -9.50
CA ARG A 184 16.73 -3.99 -8.69
C ARG A 184 15.60 -3.27 -9.44
N SER A 185 15.91 -2.44 -10.43
CA SER A 185 14.88 -1.76 -11.22
C SER A 185 14.16 -2.72 -12.15
N ARG A 186 14.89 -3.62 -12.82
CA ARG A 186 14.30 -4.70 -13.64
C ARG A 186 13.53 -5.70 -12.79
N TRP A 187 14.08 -6.06 -11.63
CA TRP A 187 13.43 -6.96 -10.68
C TRP A 187 12.00 -6.50 -10.28
N ARG A 188 11.82 -5.19 -10.02
CA ARG A 188 10.52 -4.58 -9.68
C ARG A 188 9.46 -4.67 -10.79
N ILE A 189 9.87 -4.93 -12.04
CA ILE A 189 8.95 -4.97 -13.17
C ILE A 189 8.24 -6.33 -13.27
N ILE A 190 8.88 -7.40 -12.80
CA ILE A 190 8.46 -8.79 -13.01
C ILE A 190 7.03 -9.06 -12.51
N PRO A 191 6.64 -8.76 -11.25
CA PRO A 191 5.28 -9.04 -10.78
C PRO A 191 4.23 -8.29 -11.62
N SER A 192 4.54 -7.04 -11.96
CA SER A 192 3.66 -6.19 -12.76
C SER A 192 3.46 -6.74 -14.17
N ALA A 193 4.51 -7.28 -14.79
CA ALA A 193 4.44 -7.87 -16.14
C ALA A 193 3.58 -9.14 -16.14
N ILE A 194 3.78 -10.00 -15.13
CA ILE A 194 3.00 -11.23 -14.94
C ILE A 194 1.52 -10.89 -14.73
N TRP A 195 1.22 -10.03 -13.76
CA TRP A 195 -0.17 -9.70 -13.44
C TRP A 195 -0.88 -8.96 -14.56
N TRP A 196 -0.19 -8.09 -15.30
CA TRP A 196 -0.78 -7.42 -16.45
C TRP A 196 -1.11 -8.41 -17.58
N ALA A 197 -0.23 -9.36 -17.87
CA ALA A 197 -0.50 -10.41 -18.85
C ALA A 197 -1.69 -11.30 -18.44
N ILE A 198 -1.75 -11.68 -17.16
CA ILE A 198 -2.86 -12.46 -16.58
C ILE A 198 -4.17 -11.68 -16.69
N TRP A 199 -4.16 -10.39 -16.34
CA TRP A 199 -5.35 -9.53 -16.41
C TRP A 199 -5.87 -9.41 -17.83
N LYS A 200 -4.97 -9.21 -18.80
CA LYS A 200 -5.32 -9.17 -20.23
C LYS A 200 -5.93 -10.48 -20.70
N GLU A 201 -5.31 -11.62 -20.37
CA GLU A 201 -5.84 -12.94 -20.73
C GLU A 201 -7.21 -13.20 -20.10
N ARG A 202 -7.36 -12.94 -18.80
CA ARG A 202 -8.62 -13.10 -18.07
C ARG A 202 -9.73 -12.28 -18.73
N ASN A 203 -9.45 -11.03 -19.10
CA ASN A 203 -10.44 -10.16 -19.72
C ASN A 203 -10.81 -10.60 -21.14
N SER A 204 -9.86 -11.06 -21.96
CA SER A 204 -10.16 -11.61 -23.28
C SER A 204 -11.05 -12.87 -23.18
N ARG A 205 -10.83 -13.73 -22.18
CA ARG A 205 -11.73 -14.87 -21.93
C ARG A 205 -13.12 -14.44 -21.47
N CYS A 206 -13.18 -13.47 -20.56
CA CYS A 206 -14.44 -13.00 -19.97
C CYS A 206 -15.32 -12.24 -20.95
N PHE A 207 -14.75 -11.36 -21.78
CA PHE A 207 -15.51 -10.39 -22.58
C PHE A 207 -15.46 -10.66 -24.09
N GLU A 208 -14.44 -11.36 -24.57
CA GLU A 208 -14.23 -11.61 -26.01
C GLU A 208 -14.38 -13.11 -26.34
N SER A 209 -14.51 -13.98 -25.34
CA SER A 209 -14.48 -15.45 -25.48
C SER A 209 -13.21 -15.98 -26.18
N ILE A 210 -12.11 -15.22 -26.12
CA ILE A 210 -10.82 -15.60 -26.71
C ILE A 210 -9.99 -16.31 -25.65
N VAL A 211 -9.66 -17.58 -25.89
CA VAL A 211 -8.78 -18.39 -25.03
C VAL A 211 -7.44 -18.53 -25.72
N ASN A 212 -6.39 -17.93 -25.16
CA ASN A 212 -5.04 -18.06 -25.71
C ASN A 212 -4.32 -19.28 -25.12
N ASN A 213 -3.44 -19.88 -25.92
CA ASN A 213 -2.48 -20.87 -25.44
C ASN A 213 -1.60 -20.22 -24.34
N VAL A 214 -1.33 -20.97 -23.26
CA VAL A 214 -0.46 -20.54 -22.17
C VAL A 214 0.89 -20.00 -22.67
N GLN A 215 1.47 -20.59 -23.73
CA GLN A 215 2.73 -20.13 -24.31
C GLN A 215 2.65 -18.71 -24.89
N LYS A 216 1.51 -18.34 -25.48
CA LYS A 216 1.27 -16.97 -25.98
C LYS A 216 1.18 -15.96 -24.82
N VAL A 217 0.60 -16.37 -23.69
CA VAL A 217 0.52 -15.52 -22.49
C VAL A 217 1.90 -15.39 -21.83
N LYS A 218 2.68 -16.48 -21.77
CA LYS A 218 4.08 -16.46 -21.34
C LYS A 218 4.91 -15.50 -22.19
N LEU A 219 4.80 -15.59 -23.51
CA LEU A 219 5.46 -14.66 -24.44
C LEU A 219 5.03 -13.22 -24.21
N SER A 220 3.73 -12.97 -24.03
CA SER A 220 3.20 -11.63 -23.75
C SER A 220 3.79 -11.05 -22.46
N CYS A 221 3.94 -11.87 -21.41
CA CYS A 221 4.59 -11.46 -20.17
C CYS A 221 6.06 -11.06 -20.39
N ILE A 222 6.82 -11.87 -21.15
CA ILE A 222 8.22 -11.56 -21.47
C ILE A 222 8.31 -10.27 -22.30
N LEU A 223 7.41 -10.07 -23.27
CA LEU A 223 7.37 -8.86 -24.08
C LEU A 223 7.07 -7.61 -23.24
N PHE A 224 6.12 -7.67 -22.29
CA PHE A 224 5.89 -6.56 -21.37
C PHE A 224 7.12 -6.24 -20.54
N LEU A 225 7.76 -7.25 -19.97
CA LEU A 225 8.99 -7.08 -19.19
C LEU A 225 10.09 -6.43 -20.03
N VAL A 226 10.42 -6.98 -21.20
CA VAL A 226 11.48 -6.46 -22.08
C VAL A 226 11.15 -5.03 -22.54
N PHE A 227 9.91 -4.78 -22.94
CA PHE A 227 9.50 -3.45 -23.37
C PHE A 227 9.64 -2.42 -22.23
N TRP A 228 9.22 -2.75 -21.01
CA TRP A 228 9.33 -1.85 -19.86
C TRP A 228 10.77 -1.71 -19.35
N CYS A 229 11.60 -2.76 -19.45
CA CYS A 229 13.03 -2.67 -19.20
C CYS A 229 13.74 -1.78 -20.22
N ASN A 230 13.43 -1.87 -21.51
CA ASN A 230 14.07 -1.05 -22.54
C ASN A 230 13.69 0.44 -22.43
N GLN A 231 12.51 0.75 -21.90
CA GLN A 231 12.15 2.13 -21.56
C GLN A 231 13.04 2.75 -20.46
N LEU A 232 13.82 1.96 -19.71
CA LEU A 232 14.81 2.47 -18.77
C LEU A 232 16.11 2.91 -19.43
N TYR A 233 16.45 2.33 -20.58
CA TYR A 233 17.72 2.49 -21.27
C TYR A 233 17.46 2.98 -22.68
N SER A 234 17.21 4.28 -22.83
CA SER A 234 16.79 4.92 -24.08
C SER A 234 17.73 4.72 -25.29
N ASN A 235 18.92 4.10 -25.12
CA ASN A 235 19.92 3.91 -26.16
C ASN A 235 20.43 2.46 -26.29
N ASP A 236 19.98 1.50 -25.48
CA ASP A 236 20.53 0.14 -25.49
C ASP A 236 19.52 -0.87 -26.07
N THR A 237 19.87 -1.52 -27.18
CA THR A 237 19.07 -2.61 -27.74
C THR A 237 19.36 -3.88 -26.94
N THR A 238 18.93 -3.90 -25.67
CA THR A 238 19.14 -5.05 -24.80
C THR A 238 18.36 -6.25 -25.33
N SER A 239 19.03 -7.38 -25.54
CA SER A 239 18.35 -8.58 -26.04
C SER A 239 17.43 -9.16 -24.98
N ILE A 240 16.45 -9.97 -25.39
CA ILE A 240 15.57 -10.69 -24.46
C ILE A 240 16.41 -11.51 -23.49
N ILE A 241 17.47 -12.16 -23.97
CA ILE A 241 18.35 -13.00 -23.15
C ILE A 241 19.06 -12.14 -22.10
N ASP A 242 19.56 -10.97 -22.46
CA ASP A 242 20.25 -10.08 -21.51
C ASP A 242 19.31 -9.55 -20.42
N VAL A 243 18.06 -9.20 -20.78
CA VAL A 243 17.05 -8.80 -19.78
C VAL A 243 16.78 -9.97 -18.84
N LEU A 244 16.65 -11.17 -19.38
CA LEU A 244 16.42 -12.36 -18.61
C LEU A 244 17.64 -12.72 -17.73
N ASP A 245 18.87 -12.64 -18.20
CA ASP A 245 20.07 -12.99 -17.41
C ASP A 245 20.45 -11.93 -16.37
N SER A 246 19.91 -10.71 -16.51
CA SER A 246 20.08 -9.61 -15.55
C SER A 246 19.13 -9.64 -14.35
N ILE A 247 18.09 -10.47 -14.42
CA ILE A 247 17.11 -10.72 -13.36
C ILE A 247 17.65 -11.78 -12.41
#